data_AF-A0A2G8RN08-F1
#
_entry.id   AF-A0A2G8RN08-F1
#
_cell.length_a   1.000
_cell.length_b   1.000
_cell.length_c   1.000
_cell.angle_alpha   90.00
_cell.angle_beta   90.00
_cell.angle_gamma   90.00
#
_symmetry.space_group_name_H-M   'P 1'
#
loop_
_entity.id
_entity.type
_entity.pdbx_description
1 polymer ?
#
loop_
_entity_poly.entity_id
_entity_poly.type
_entity_poly.pdbx_seq_one_letter_code
_entity_poly.pdbx_strand_id
1 'polypeptide(L)'
;MANQPGASTAVDPEMAQCGVCRRQVKRKGLASHERACRKRAAVENDAAKLVEATRAQAQVRREAMAQPASVTGNIAPRPLGAPRLLSRGSGFGSASIHRAASASQRIPERPPAAATGRPGGNPIVPDAPLSPPPPSPPSPPPPPPPPSPPPYQVDDFKTEYHPKANREPVIQHFEEFTREAPPIDFSKLNYEPWLPAFRTRLDFELAEFTLGADLNEGQIATLMALIKHIIEDPSQLSLKSPQDIMKAWSAASHKQPAVCIRSIAVL
;
A
#
# COMPACT_ATOMS: atom_id res chain seq x y z
N MET A 1 66.17 2.47 32.58
CA MET A 1 65.38 1.29 32.15
C MET A 1 63.93 1.53 32.55
N ALA A 2 63.12 2.00 31.61
CA ALA A 2 61.68 2.14 31.82
C ALA A 2 61.03 0.78 31.51
N ASN A 3 60.26 0.22 32.44
CA ASN A 3 59.38 -0.90 32.13
C ASN A 3 58.00 -0.67 32.77
N GLN A 4 56.98 -0.81 31.94
CA GLN A 4 55.61 -0.38 32.14
C GLN A 4 54.88 -1.28 33.15
N PRO A 5 53.91 -0.77 33.93
CA PRO A 5 52.91 -1.63 34.55
C PRO A 5 51.84 -1.99 33.50
N GLY A 6 51.72 -3.29 33.24
CA GLY A 6 50.70 -3.86 32.37
C GLY A 6 49.30 -3.52 32.85
N ALA A 7 48.47 -3.03 31.93
CA ALA A 7 47.04 -2.87 32.12
C ALA A 7 46.37 -4.25 32.17
N SER A 8 46.33 -4.85 33.37
CA SER A 8 45.40 -5.93 33.67
C SER A 8 43.99 -5.35 33.68
N THR A 9 43.25 -5.58 32.59
CA THR A 9 41.81 -5.40 32.55
C THR A 9 41.18 -6.44 33.48
N ALA A 10 40.89 -6.03 34.72
CA ALA A 10 40.09 -6.84 35.64
C ALA A 10 38.71 -7.02 35.01
N VAL A 11 38.45 -8.21 34.47
CA VAL A 11 37.13 -8.60 33.99
C VAL A 11 36.29 -8.88 35.25
N ASP A 12 35.37 -7.97 35.56
CA ASP A 12 34.41 -8.18 36.65
C ASP A 12 33.74 -9.56 36.52
N PRO A 13 33.73 -10.41 37.57
CA PRO A 13 33.26 -11.79 37.49
C PRO A 13 31.76 -11.91 37.16
N GLU A 14 31.02 -10.80 37.19
CA GLU A 14 29.60 -10.71 36.86
C GLU A 14 29.33 -10.44 35.36
N MET A 15 30.33 -10.03 34.57
CA MET A 15 30.16 -9.74 33.14
C MET A 15 30.66 -10.89 32.27
N ALA A 16 29.97 -11.15 31.16
CA ALA A 16 30.33 -12.13 30.16
C ALA A 16 30.16 -11.51 28.76
N GLN A 17 30.95 -11.98 27.80
CA GLN A 17 30.95 -11.43 26.44
C GLN A 17 30.02 -12.22 25.53
N CYS A 18 29.17 -11.53 24.77
CA CYS A 18 28.29 -12.15 23.78
C CYS A 18 29.08 -12.62 22.55
N GLY A 19 28.91 -13.87 22.13
CA GLY A 19 29.59 -14.42 20.95
C GLY A 19 29.16 -13.83 19.59
N VAL A 20 28.01 -13.15 19.52
CA VAL A 20 27.46 -12.59 18.27
C VAL A 20 27.87 -11.13 18.06
N CYS A 21 27.67 -10.27 19.06
CA CYS A 21 27.96 -8.83 18.94
C CYS A 21 29.16 -8.36 19.76
N ARG A 22 29.87 -9.28 20.43
CA ARG A 22 31.08 -9.02 21.25
C ARG A 22 30.91 -8.00 22.39
N ARG A 23 29.68 -7.59 22.72
CA ARG A 23 29.39 -6.69 23.85
C ARG A 23 29.49 -7.43 25.18
N GLN A 24 29.93 -6.72 26.22
CA GLN A 24 29.89 -7.20 27.59
C GLN A 24 28.46 -7.08 28.14
N VAL A 25 27.97 -8.18 28.72
CA VAL A 25 26.61 -8.31 29.26
C VAL A 25 26.68 -9.07 30.56
N LYS A 26 25.80 -8.77 31.51
CA LYS A 26 25.75 -9.49 32.79
C LYS A 26 25.57 -10.99 32.55
N ARG A 27 26.35 -11.82 33.24
CA ARG A 27 26.39 -13.28 33.07
C ARG A 27 25.02 -13.93 33.27
N LYS A 28 24.21 -13.44 34.23
CA LYS A 28 22.81 -13.86 34.44
C LYS A 28 21.90 -13.59 33.23
N GLY A 29 22.20 -12.55 32.43
CA GLY A 29 21.41 -12.15 31.27
C GLY A 29 21.99 -12.60 29.93
N LEU A 30 23.17 -13.23 29.91
CA LEU A 30 23.90 -13.55 28.68
C LEU A 30 23.08 -14.43 27.74
N ALA A 31 22.48 -15.51 28.23
CA ALA A 31 21.71 -16.43 27.38
C ALA A 31 20.48 -15.76 26.73
N SER A 32 19.81 -14.85 27.46
CA SER A 32 18.69 -14.06 26.92
C SER A 32 19.18 -13.06 25.87
N HIS A 33 20.27 -12.35 26.17
CA HIS A 33 20.93 -11.45 25.24
C HIS A 33 21.37 -12.20 23.98
N GLU A 34 22.01 -13.36 24.08
CA GLU A 34 22.48 -14.14 22.93
C GLU A 34 21.35 -14.57 22.02
N ARG A 35 20.23 -15.04 22.58
CA ARG A 35 19.03 -15.37 21.78
C ARG A 35 18.49 -14.15 21.04
N ALA A 36 18.32 -13.02 21.73
CA ALA A 36 17.86 -11.78 21.11
C ALA A 36 18.85 -11.24 20.08
N CYS A 37 20.15 -11.37 20.34
CA CYS A 37 21.23 -10.92 19.48
C CYS A 37 21.32 -11.77 18.20
N ARG A 38 21.22 -13.10 18.31
CA ARG A 38 21.12 -14.00 17.15
C ARG A 38 19.91 -13.67 16.29
N LYS A 39 18.76 -13.43 16.91
CA LYS A 39 17.54 -13.06 16.19
C LYS A 39 17.71 -11.73 15.43
N ARG A 40 18.30 -10.71 16.07
CA ARG A 40 18.61 -9.43 15.41
C ARG A 40 19.61 -9.61 14.27
N ALA A 41 20.68 -10.38 14.48
CA ALA A 41 21.68 -10.66 13.45
C ALA A 41 21.10 -11.44 12.26
N ALA A 42 20.16 -12.36 12.50
CA ALA A 42 19.45 -13.07 11.44
C ALA A 42 18.61 -12.10 10.59
N VAL A 43 17.83 -11.23 11.24
CA VAL A 43 17.03 -10.20 10.55
C VAL A 43 17.92 -9.25 9.73
N GLU A 44 19.06 -8.83 10.29
CA GLU A 44 20.01 -7.96 9.59
C GLU A 44 20.68 -8.67 8.40
N ASN A 45 21.02 -9.95 8.55
CA ASN A 45 21.54 -10.77 7.45
C ASN A 45 20.51 -10.97 6.34
N ASP A 46 19.26 -11.22 6.70
CA ASP A 46 18.15 -11.39 5.75
C ASP A 46 17.85 -10.07 5.03
N ALA A 47 17.87 -8.94 5.73
CA ALA A 47 17.76 -7.62 5.13
C ALA A 47 18.91 -7.32 4.16
N ALA A 48 20.15 -7.66 4.54
CA ALA A 48 21.31 -7.50 3.66
C ALA A 48 21.20 -8.35 2.39
N LYS A 49 20.74 -9.61 2.51
CA LYS A 49 20.46 -10.47 1.36
C LYS A 49 19.38 -9.90 0.45
N LEU A 50 18.34 -9.29 1.02
CA LEU A 50 17.26 -8.67 0.25
C LEU A 50 17.78 -7.48 -0.58
N VAL A 51 18.63 -6.64 0.02
CA VAL A 51 19.27 -5.52 -0.67
C VAL A 51 20.17 -6.01 -1.81
N GLU A 52 20.99 -7.03 -1.56
CA GLU A 52 21.88 -7.60 -2.58
C GLU A 52 21.10 -8.24 -3.73
N ALA A 53 20.03 -9.00 -3.44
CA ALA A 53 19.16 -9.58 -4.46
C ALA A 53 18.49 -8.50 -5.33
N THR A 54 18.04 -7.41 -4.69
CA THR A 54 17.44 -6.26 -5.39
C THR A 54 18.46 -5.61 -6.33
N ARG A 55 19.71 -5.45 -5.88
CA ARG A 55 20.80 -4.90 -6.70
C ARG A 55 21.14 -5.80 -7.88
N ALA A 56 21.25 -7.11 -7.66
CA ALA A 56 21.54 -8.09 -8.71
C ALA A 56 20.46 -8.10 -9.80
N GLN A 57 19.18 -8.07 -9.41
CA GLN A 57 18.08 -8.02 -10.38
C GLN A 57 18.04 -6.69 -11.15
N ALA A 58 18.32 -5.56 -10.49
CA ALA A 58 18.45 -4.27 -11.18
C ALA A 58 19.58 -4.28 -12.21
N GLN A 59 20.69 -4.99 -11.93
CA GLN A 59 21.78 -5.16 -12.89
C GLN A 59 21.36 -6.01 -14.09
N VAL A 60 20.71 -7.16 -13.88
CA VAL A 60 20.17 -8.00 -14.97
C VAL A 60 19.21 -7.21 -15.86
N ARG A 61 18.34 -6.38 -15.27
CA ARG A 61 17.42 -5.52 -16.02
C ARG A 61 18.15 -4.45 -16.85
N ARG A 62 19.22 -3.85 -16.30
CA ARG A 62 20.07 -2.90 -17.05
C ARG A 62 20.80 -3.58 -18.21
N GLU A 63 21.33 -4.78 -18.00
CA GLU A 63 22.01 -5.57 -19.04
C GLU A 63 21.04 -6.02 -20.14
N ALA A 64 19.81 -6.42 -19.78
CA ALA A 64 18.76 -6.75 -20.76
C ALA A 64 18.34 -5.53 -21.61
N MET A 65 18.31 -4.33 -21.02
CA MET A 65 18.04 -3.08 -21.75
C MET A 65 19.22 -2.60 -22.60
N ALA A 66 20.46 -2.98 -22.25
CA ALA A 66 21.67 -2.57 -22.94
C ALA A 66 22.09 -3.50 -24.11
N GLN A 67 21.46 -4.66 -24.25
CA GLN A 67 21.72 -5.55 -25.39
C GLN A 67 21.08 -4.98 -26.66
N PRO A 68 21.85 -4.70 -27.73
CA PRO A 68 21.27 -4.37 -29.02
C PRO A 68 20.53 -5.60 -29.54
N ALA A 69 19.31 -5.39 -30.03
CA ALA A 69 18.53 -6.42 -30.70
C ALA A 69 19.35 -7.02 -31.85
N SER A 70 20.03 -8.14 -31.59
CA SER A 70 20.59 -8.97 -32.65
C SER A 70 19.41 -9.64 -33.32
N VAL A 71 18.88 -8.94 -34.33
CA VAL A 71 17.98 -9.45 -35.34
C VAL A 71 18.64 -10.68 -35.94
N THR A 72 18.26 -11.85 -35.45
CA THR A 72 18.55 -13.12 -36.10
C THR A 72 17.60 -13.20 -37.29
N GLY A 73 18.18 -13.09 -38.47
CA GLY A 73 17.46 -12.96 -39.74
C GLY A 73 16.69 -14.21 -40.13
N ASN A 74 15.64 -13.99 -40.93
CA ASN A 74 15.37 -14.74 -42.15
C ASN A 74 14.18 -14.10 -42.89
N ILE A 75 14.45 -13.06 -43.68
CA ILE A 75 13.58 -12.70 -44.81
C ILE A 75 14.50 -12.36 -45.98
N ALA A 76 14.45 -13.21 -47.01
CA ALA A 76 15.19 -13.08 -48.25
C ALA A 76 14.85 -11.77 -48.99
N PRO A 77 15.79 -11.14 -49.70
CA PRO A 77 15.48 -9.99 -50.54
C PRO A 77 14.94 -10.47 -51.89
N ARG A 78 13.82 -9.91 -52.35
CA ARG A 78 13.42 -9.93 -53.76
C ARG A 78 13.28 -8.50 -54.31
N PRO A 79 13.52 -8.32 -55.62
CA PRO A 79 14.14 -7.11 -56.13
C PRO A 79 13.16 -6.07 -56.69
N LEU A 80 13.66 -4.83 -56.66
CA LEU A 80 13.42 -3.64 -57.49
C LEU A 80 12.39 -3.74 -58.62
N GLY A 81 11.38 -2.87 -58.54
CA GLY A 81 10.48 -2.51 -59.64
C GLY A 81 9.88 -1.11 -59.45
N ALA A 82 10.60 -0.10 -59.95
CA ALA A 82 10.20 1.20 -60.55
C ALA A 82 9.06 2.10 -59.97
N PRO A 83 9.13 3.43 -60.23
CA PRO A 83 8.47 4.48 -59.43
C PRO A 83 7.19 5.05 -60.05
N ARG A 84 6.31 5.64 -59.22
CA ARG A 84 5.29 6.62 -59.63
C ARG A 84 4.80 7.44 -58.42
N LEU A 85 5.24 8.69 -58.32
CA LEU A 85 4.51 9.95 -58.60
C LEU A 85 3.48 10.41 -57.55
N LEU A 86 3.87 11.49 -56.85
CA LEU A 86 3.12 12.71 -56.49
C LEU A 86 1.76 12.63 -55.77
N SER A 87 1.70 13.18 -54.56
CA SER A 87 0.75 14.19 -54.04
C SER A 87 1.15 14.52 -52.60
N ARG A 88 1.70 15.68 -52.20
CA ARG A 88 1.28 17.10 -52.27
C ARG A 88 0.03 17.43 -51.43
N GLY A 89 0.30 18.13 -50.32
CA GLY A 89 -0.60 19.01 -49.57
C GLY A 89 -1.37 18.32 -48.45
N SER A 90 -1.70 18.93 -47.32
CA SER A 90 -1.45 20.24 -46.72
C SER A 90 -2.24 20.22 -45.41
N GLY A 91 -1.86 21.03 -44.41
CA GLY A 91 -2.88 21.62 -43.53
C GLY A 91 -2.72 21.39 -42.04
N PHE A 92 -2.15 22.41 -41.42
CA PHE A 92 -2.25 22.81 -40.02
C PHE A 92 -3.68 22.86 -39.49
N GLY A 93 -3.83 22.70 -38.17
CA GLY A 93 -5.04 23.04 -37.42
C GLY A 93 -4.81 23.11 -35.92
N SER A 94 -4.26 24.23 -35.44
CA SER A 94 -4.36 24.67 -34.05
C SER A 94 -5.74 25.26 -33.77
N ALA A 95 -6.32 24.95 -32.60
CA ALA A 95 -7.12 25.83 -31.71
C ALA A 95 -7.70 24.97 -30.58
N SER A 96 -7.28 25.12 -29.33
CA SER A 96 -7.69 26.12 -28.33
C SER A 96 -9.04 25.88 -27.64
N ILE A 97 -8.93 25.54 -26.35
CA ILE A 97 -9.65 26.07 -25.18
C ILE A 97 -11.19 26.11 -25.24
N HIS A 98 -11.82 25.23 -24.45
CA HIS A 98 -13.00 25.61 -23.67
C HIS A 98 -12.90 25.13 -22.22
N ARG A 99 -13.21 26.08 -21.35
CA ARG A 99 -13.24 26.07 -19.89
C ARG A 99 -14.69 25.86 -19.43
N ALA A 100 -14.93 24.93 -18.51
CA ALA A 100 -16.07 24.91 -17.57
C ALA A 100 -15.76 23.82 -16.51
N ALA A 101 -15.46 24.16 -15.26
CA ALA A 101 -16.38 24.52 -14.18
C ALA A 101 -17.14 23.31 -13.60
N SER A 102 -16.93 23.13 -12.29
CA SER A 102 -17.36 22.07 -11.38
C SER A 102 -18.87 21.79 -11.36
N ALA A 103 -19.25 20.53 -11.12
CA ALA A 103 -20.45 20.18 -10.34
C ALA A 103 -20.40 18.72 -9.87
N SER A 104 -20.56 18.54 -8.55
CA SER A 104 -20.77 17.27 -7.86
C SER A 104 -21.91 16.45 -8.47
N GLN A 105 -21.71 15.14 -8.64
CA GLN A 105 -22.80 14.21 -8.93
C GLN A 105 -23.19 13.44 -7.67
N ARG A 106 -24.40 13.76 -7.18
CA ARG A 106 -25.17 12.99 -6.20
C ARG A 106 -25.93 11.87 -6.91
N ILE A 107 -25.96 10.72 -6.23
CA ILE A 107 -26.95 9.63 -6.17
C ILE A 107 -28.16 9.74 -7.13
N PRO A 108 -28.46 8.71 -7.96
CA PRO A 108 -29.74 8.61 -8.66
C PRO A 108 -30.82 7.94 -7.80
N GLU A 109 -31.91 8.67 -7.55
CA GLU A 109 -33.17 8.15 -7.01
C GLU A 109 -34.00 7.38 -8.06
N ARG A 110 -34.78 6.43 -7.55
CA ARG A 110 -35.66 5.48 -8.25
C ARG A 110 -37.03 6.11 -8.54
N PRO A 111 -37.60 5.97 -9.76
CA PRO A 111 -38.96 6.45 -10.04
C PRO A 111 -40.06 5.42 -9.65
N PRO A 112 -41.27 5.89 -9.31
CA PRO A 112 -42.38 5.07 -8.80
C PRO A 112 -43.26 4.44 -9.90
N ALA A 113 -43.94 3.37 -9.51
CA ALA A 113 -44.88 2.59 -10.32
C ALA A 113 -46.17 3.36 -10.63
N ALA A 114 -46.60 3.30 -11.89
CA ALA A 114 -47.92 3.75 -12.33
C ALA A 114 -48.74 2.56 -12.82
N ALA A 115 -49.94 2.44 -12.26
CA ALA A 115 -50.98 1.50 -12.60
C ALA A 115 -51.55 1.77 -14.00
N THR A 116 -51.94 0.72 -14.72
CA THR A 116 -52.96 0.78 -15.76
C THR A 116 -53.73 -0.52 -15.78
N GLY A 117 -55.04 -0.41 -15.51
CA GLY A 117 -55.98 -1.52 -15.54
C GLY A 117 -56.41 -1.89 -16.96
N ARG A 118 -57.10 -3.03 -17.07
CA ARG A 118 -57.93 -3.35 -18.23
C ARG A 118 -59.03 -4.36 -17.84
N PRO A 119 -60.30 -4.13 -18.22
CA PRO A 119 -61.42 -5.02 -17.94
C PRO A 119 -61.81 -5.87 -19.17
N GLY A 120 -62.48 -6.99 -18.90
CA GLY A 120 -63.09 -7.90 -19.87
C GLY A 120 -63.03 -9.31 -19.29
N GLY A 121 -64.08 -9.91 -18.74
CA GLY A 121 -65.45 -9.99 -19.25
C GLY A 121 -65.58 -11.32 -19.99
N ASN A 122 -65.99 -12.38 -19.30
CA ASN A 122 -66.49 -13.62 -19.91
C ASN A 122 -67.23 -14.50 -18.86
N PRO A 123 -68.11 -15.41 -19.31
CA PRO A 123 -69.49 -15.47 -18.81
C PRO A 123 -69.74 -16.57 -17.79
N ILE A 124 -70.86 -16.37 -17.09
CA ILE A 124 -71.55 -17.24 -16.15
C ILE A 124 -71.69 -18.67 -16.71
N VAL A 125 -71.18 -19.64 -15.95
CA VAL A 125 -71.55 -21.06 -16.03
C VAL A 125 -72.15 -21.48 -14.68
N PRO A 126 -73.24 -22.27 -14.66
CA PRO A 126 -74.04 -22.50 -13.47
C PRO A 126 -73.44 -23.53 -12.50
N ASP A 127 -73.74 -23.26 -11.22
CA ASP A 127 -73.66 -24.07 -10.00
C ASP A 127 -73.34 -25.57 -10.15
N ALA A 128 -72.19 -25.97 -9.62
CA ALA A 128 -71.87 -27.35 -9.25
C ALA A 128 -71.67 -27.40 -7.72
N PRO A 129 -72.28 -28.37 -7.00
CA PRO A 129 -72.31 -28.36 -5.54
C PRO A 129 -70.91 -28.61 -4.95
N LEU A 130 -70.44 -27.66 -4.14
CA LEU A 130 -69.18 -27.77 -3.39
C LEU A 130 -69.28 -28.92 -2.37
N SER A 131 -68.48 -29.97 -2.59
CA SER A 131 -68.18 -30.94 -1.53
C SER A 131 -67.28 -30.27 -0.48
N PRO A 132 -67.48 -30.51 0.83
CA PRO A 132 -66.60 -29.96 1.85
C PRO A 132 -65.19 -30.58 1.72
N PRO A 133 -64.11 -29.80 1.88
CA PRO A 133 -62.75 -30.35 1.85
C PRO A 133 -62.52 -31.29 3.04
N PRO A 134 -61.74 -32.38 2.87
CA PRO A 134 -61.40 -33.28 3.97
C PRO A 134 -60.55 -32.56 5.03
N PRO A 135 -60.58 -33.01 6.31
CA PRO A 135 -59.79 -32.40 7.37
C PRO A 135 -58.29 -32.55 7.08
N SER A 136 -57.54 -31.46 7.28
CA SER A 136 -56.08 -31.44 7.14
C SER A 136 -55.43 -32.47 8.06
N PRO A 137 -54.38 -33.20 7.61
CA PRO A 137 -53.64 -34.11 8.46
C PRO A 137 -52.92 -33.34 9.60
N PRO A 138 -52.68 -33.98 10.76
CA PRO A 138 -51.98 -33.34 11.86
C PRO A 138 -50.55 -32.97 11.45
N SER A 139 -50.12 -31.75 11.81
CA SER A 139 -48.77 -31.25 11.54
C SER A 139 -47.71 -32.19 12.13
N PRO A 140 -46.61 -32.47 11.41
CA PRO A 140 -45.51 -33.25 11.96
C PRO A 140 -44.91 -32.56 13.19
N PRO A 141 -44.39 -33.32 14.17
CA PRO A 141 -43.74 -32.74 15.34
C PRO A 141 -42.54 -31.87 14.91
N PRO A 142 -42.26 -30.78 15.65
CA PRO A 142 -41.12 -29.92 15.35
C PRO A 142 -39.82 -30.74 15.40
N PRO A 143 -38.83 -30.43 14.54
CA PRO A 143 -37.54 -31.09 14.58
C PRO A 143 -36.87 -30.87 15.95
N PRO A 144 -36.05 -31.82 16.43
CA PRO A 144 -35.30 -31.65 17.67
C PRO A 144 -34.42 -30.39 17.60
N PRO A 145 -34.21 -29.69 18.72
CA PRO A 145 -33.33 -28.53 18.76
C PRO A 145 -31.93 -28.95 18.29
N PRO A 146 -31.22 -28.07 17.57
CA PRO A 146 -29.84 -28.34 17.15
C PRO A 146 -28.99 -28.67 18.38
N PRO A 147 -28.00 -29.57 18.26
CA PRO A 147 -27.09 -29.88 19.36
C PRO A 147 -26.44 -28.59 19.86
N SER A 148 -26.53 -28.35 21.16
CA SER A 148 -25.89 -27.21 21.81
C SER A 148 -24.40 -27.21 21.47
N PRO A 149 -23.80 -26.07 21.08
CA PRO A 149 -22.37 -26.01 20.84
C PRO A 149 -21.61 -26.42 22.11
N PRO A 150 -20.43 -27.06 21.99
CA PRO A 150 -19.62 -27.42 23.14
C PRO A 150 -19.36 -26.18 24.01
N PRO A 151 -19.27 -26.34 25.34
CA PRO A 151 -19.04 -25.23 26.24
C PRO A 151 -17.70 -24.56 25.94
N TYR A 152 -17.69 -23.22 25.92
CA TYR A 152 -16.46 -22.44 25.84
C TYR A 152 -15.48 -22.85 26.94
N GLN A 153 -14.21 -23.02 26.59
CA GLN A 153 -13.14 -23.23 27.56
C GLN A 153 -12.51 -21.89 27.98
N VAL A 154 -11.79 -21.90 29.10
CA VAL A 154 -11.00 -20.74 29.53
C VAL A 154 -9.91 -20.49 28.49
N ASP A 155 -9.71 -19.23 28.13
CA ASP A 155 -8.79 -18.74 27.08
C ASP A 155 -9.27 -18.96 25.62
N ASP A 156 -10.49 -19.43 25.38
CA ASP A 156 -11.06 -19.43 24.03
C ASP A 156 -11.39 -18.01 23.57
N PHE A 157 -11.04 -17.67 22.33
CA PHE A 157 -11.46 -16.42 21.72
C PHE A 157 -12.44 -16.67 20.57
N LYS A 158 -13.54 -15.90 20.61
CA LYS A 158 -14.57 -15.92 19.58
C LYS A 158 -14.36 -14.75 18.64
N THR A 159 -14.17 -15.05 17.36
CA THR A 159 -14.13 -14.06 16.27
C THR A 159 -15.53 -13.93 15.68
N GLU A 160 -16.20 -12.81 15.94
CA GLU A 160 -17.48 -12.48 15.32
C GLU A 160 -17.24 -11.62 14.08
N TYR A 161 -17.85 -12.00 12.95
CA TYR A 161 -17.74 -11.26 11.69
C TYR A 161 -18.92 -10.32 11.50
N HIS A 162 -18.70 -9.24 10.75
CA HIS A 162 -19.77 -8.32 10.37
C HIS A 162 -20.87 -9.07 9.57
N PRO A 163 -22.18 -8.81 9.78
CA PRO A 163 -23.27 -9.56 9.14
C PRO A 163 -23.18 -9.64 7.60
N LYS A 164 -22.64 -8.60 6.96
CA LYS A 164 -22.41 -8.56 5.51
C LYS A 164 -21.34 -9.53 4.99
N ALA A 165 -20.48 -10.05 5.88
CA ALA A 165 -19.45 -11.01 5.50
C ALA A 165 -20.02 -12.42 5.28
N ASN A 166 -21.23 -12.70 5.79
CA ASN A 166 -21.89 -14.01 5.75
C ASN A 166 -20.97 -15.15 6.20
N ARG A 167 -20.23 -14.90 7.28
CA ARG A 167 -19.29 -15.84 7.90
C ARG A 167 -19.79 -16.17 9.30
N GLU A 168 -19.85 -17.46 9.60
CA GLU A 168 -20.16 -17.94 10.94
C GLU A 168 -19.07 -17.48 11.93
N PRO A 169 -19.44 -17.18 13.19
CA PRO A 169 -18.47 -16.92 14.24
C PRO A 169 -17.50 -18.08 14.41
N VAL A 170 -16.21 -17.79 14.54
CA VAL A 170 -15.16 -18.80 14.69
C VAL A 170 -14.64 -18.76 16.13
N ILE A 171 -14.71 -19.90 16.84
CA ILE A 171 -14.12 -20.08 18.17
C ILE A 171 -12.76 -20.74 17.96
N GLN A 172 -11.71 -20.19 18.54
CA GLN A 172 -10.36 -20.73 18.50
C GLN A 172 -9.83 -20.88 19.93
N HIS A 173 -9.20 -22.02 20.19
CA HIS A 173 -8.54 -22.29 21.46
C HIS A 173 -7.20 -21.56 21.54
N PHE A 174 -6.86 -20.98 22.70
CA PHE A 174 -5.59 -20.29 22.88
C PHE A 174 -4.38 -21.21 22.66
N GLU A 175 -4.49 -22.48 23.03
CA GLU A 175 -3.42 -23.48 22.86
C GLU A 175 -3.07 -23.72 21.38
N GLU A 176 -4.05 -23.51 20.48
CA GLU A 176 -3.86 -23.62 19.03
C GLU A 176 -3.33 -22.31 18.41
N PHE A 177 -3.44 -21.19 19.12
CA PHE A 177 -3.00 -19.89 18.64
C PHE A 177 -1.49 -19.76 18.64
N THR A 178 -0.87 -20.24 17.56
CA THR A 178 0.56 -20.10 17.33
C THR A 178 0.82 -18.84 16.49
N ARG A 179 1.67 -17.91 17.00
CA ARG A 179 2.13 -16.72 16.25
C ARG A 179 3.17 -17.06 15.17
N GLU A 180 3.18 -18.28 14.64
CA GLU A 180 4.06 -18.63 13.55
C GLU A 180 3.54 -17.92 12.30
N ALA A 181 4.20 -16.82 11.96
CA ALA A 181 3.99 -16.19 10.67
C ALA A 181 4.26 -17.27 9.61
N PRO A 182 3.33 -17.52 8.68
CA PRO A 182 3.57 -18.46 7.60
C PRO A 182 4.88 -18.08 6.90
N PRO A 183 5.69 -19.05 6.45
CA PRO A 183 6.92 -18.77 5.72
C PRO A 183 6.64 -17.77 4.61
N ILE A 184 7.28 -16.59 4.68
CA ILE A 184 7.12 -15.56 3.66
C ILE A 184 7.81 -16.08 2.41
N ASP A 185 7.03 -16.34 1.37
CA ASP A 185 7.55 -16.65 0.05
C ASP A 185 8.07 -15.35 -0.59
N PHE A 186 9.37 -15.10 -0.43
CA PHE A 186 10.04 -13.93 -0.98
C PHE A 186 9.87 -13.80 -2.50
N SER A 187 9.63 -14.91 -3.21
CA SER A 187 9.39 -14.92 -4.66
C SER A 187 8.06 -14.27 -5.06
N LYS A 188 7.12 -14.14 -4.12
CA LYS A 188 5.80 -13.50 -4.32
C LYS A 188 5.75 -12.07 -3.81
N LEU A 189 6.82 -11.55 -3.22
CA LEU A 189 6.86 -10.16 -2.80
C LEU A 189 6.84 -9.28 -4.05
N ASN A 190 5.87 -8.38 -4.11
CA ASN A 190 5.91 -7.30 -5.08
C ASN A 190 6.98 -6.30 -4.61
N TYR A 191 8.14 -6.32 -5.26
CA TYR A 191 9.25 -5.43 -4.96
C TYR A 191 9.00 -3.99 -5.39
N GLU A 192 7.98 -3.74 -6.22
CA GLU A 192 7.58 -2.42 -6.70
C GLU A 192 6.09 -2.16 -6.39
N PRO A 193 5.69 -2.10 -5.10
CA PRO A 193 4.30 -1.91 -4.70
C PRO A 193 3.70 -0.57 -5.18
N TRP A 194 4.54 0.38 -5.59
CA TRP A 194 4.13 1.67 -6.15
C TRP A 194 3.72 1.60 -7.63
N LEU A 195 4.04 0.52 -8.35
CA LEU A 195 3.55 0.30 -9.71
C LEU A 195 2.16 -0.35 -9.71
N PRO A 196 1.29 -0.04 -10.69
CA PRO A 196 1.52 0.84 -11.84
C PRO A 196 1.14 2.31 -11.58
N ALA A 197 0.60 2.63 -10.39
CA ALA A 197 0.02 3.93 -10.09
C ALA A 197 1.05 5.08 -10.21
N PHE A 198 2.28 4.85 -9.74
CA PHE A 198 3.39 5.79 -9.85
C PHE A 198 4.34 5.37 -10.96
N ARG A 199 4.60 6.27 -11.92
CA ARG A 199 5.47 5.99 -13.07
C ARG A 199 6.94 5.88 -12.67
N THR A 200 7.34 6.60 -11.62
CA THR A 200 8.69 6.56 -11.09
C THR A 200 8.67 6.39 -9.57
N ARG A 201 9.77 5.86 -9.03
CA ARG A 201 9.98 5.76 -7.58
C ARG A 201 9.97 7.15 -6.91
N LEU A 202 10.49 8.17 -7.60
CA LEU A 202 10.54 9.53 -7.09
C LEU A 202 9.14 10.15 -6.95
N ASP A 203 8.23 9.86 -7.89
CA ASP A 203 6.82 10.31 -7.79
C ASP A 203 6.14 9.70 -6.56
N PHE A 204 6.44 8.43 -6.26
CA PHE A 204 5.95 7.76 -5.06
C PHE A 204 6.53 8.37 -3.78
N GLU A 205 7.83 8.61 -3.72
CA GLU A 205 8.48 9.21 -2.53
C GLU A 205 8.01 10.65 -2.30
N LEU A 206 7.78 11.42 -3.36
CA LEU A 206 7.17 12.73 -3.27
C LEU A 206 5.74 12.65 -2.72
N ALA A 207 4.93 11.69 -3.21
CA ALA A 207 3.58 11.49 -2.73
C ALA A 207 3.55 11.05 -1.25
N GLU A 208 4.42 10.12 -0.86
CA GLU A 208 4.61 9.68 0.53
C GLU A 208 5.00 10.86 1.43
N PHE A 209 5.92 11.73 0.98
CA PHE A 209 6.27 12.95 1.69
C PHE A 209 5.08 13.90 1.83
N THR A 210 4.32 14.15 0.76
CA THR A 210 3.16 15.06 0.81
C THR A 210 2.09 14.56 1.77
N LEU A 211 1.90 13.23 1.83
CA LEU A 211 0.98 12.59 2.76
C LEU A 211 1.51 12.68 4.19
N GLY A 212 2.79 12.34 4.42
CA GLY A 212 3.41 12.38 5.76
C GLY A 212 3.53 13.80 6.34
N ALA A 213 3.54 14.83 5.49
CA ALA A 213 3.53 16.23 5.89
C ALA A 213 2.11 16.85 5.94
N ASP A 214 1.06 16.06 5.72
CA ASP A 214 -0.35 16.49 5.71
C ASP A 214 -0.60 17.72 4.82
N LEU A 215 0.06 17.78 3.65
CA LEU A 215 -0.08 18.91 2.75
C LEU A 215 -1.47 18.90 2.09
N ASN A 216 -2.15 20.03 2.11
CA ASN A 216 -3.39 20.21 1.36
C ASN A 216 -3.12 20.43 -0.14
N GLU A 217 -4.17 20.35 -0.96
CA GLU A 217 -4.09 20.50 -2.41
C GLU A 217 -3.38 21.80 -2.85
N GLY A 218 -3.64 22.92 -2.18
CA GLY A 218 -3.00 24.21 -2.47
C GLY A 218 -1.50 24.22 -2.14
N GLN A 219 -1.11 23.60 -1.03
CA GLN A 219 0.29 23.43 -0.66
C GLN A 219 1.03 22.50 -1.63
N ILE A 220 0.40 21.39 -2.04
CA ILE A 220 0.94 20.47 -3.05
C ILE A 220 1.14 21.21 -4.38
N ALA A 221 0.14 21.98 -4.84
CA ALA A 221 0.25 22.77 -6.06
C ALA A 221 1.40 23.79 -5.99
N THR A 222 1.57 24.45 -4.83
CA THR A 222 2.67 25.40 -4.59
C THR A 222 4.03 24.70 -4.62
N LEU A 223 4.15 23.54 -3.98
CA LEU A 223 5.36 22.72 -4.00
C LEU A 223 5.74 22.32 -5.44
N MET A 224 4.75 21.87 -6.23
CA MET A 224 4.97 21.52 -7.63
C MET A 224 5.41 22.72 -8.49
N ALA A 225 4.86 23.91 -8.23
CA ALA A 225 5.29 25.13 -8.91
C ALA A 225 6.72 25.52 -8.54
N LEU A 226 7.11 25.42 -7.26
CA LEU A 226 8.49 25.67 -6.82
C LEU A 226 9.48 24.70 -7.47
N ILE A 227 9.16 23.40 -7.52
CA ILE A 227 10.01 22.39 -8.19
C ILE A 227 10.21 22.75 -9.66
N LYS A 228 9.14 23.15 -10.37
CA LYS A 228 9.25 23.59 -11.78
C LYS A 228 10.14 24.82 -11.94
N HIS A 229 9.99 25.83 -11.09
CA HIS A 229 10.85 27.01 -11.10
C HIS A 229 12.32 26.68 -10.84
N ILE A 230 12.61 25.74 -9.93
CA ILE A 230 13.97 25.28 -9.66
C ILE A 230 14.55 24.53 -10.86
N ILE A 231 13.74 23.75 -11.59
CA ILE A 231 14.17 23.07 -12.81
C ILE A 231 14.46 24.09 -13.93
N GLU A 232 13.65 25.14 -14.05
CA GLU A 232 13.82 26.21 -15.03
C GLU A 232 15.07 27.07 -14.75
N ASP A 233 15.30 27.44 -13.49
CA ASP A 233 16.46 28.21 -13.06
C ASP A 233 16.99 27.73 -11.69
N PRO A 234 17.90 26.74 -11.68
CA PRO A 234 18.47 26.20 -10.45
C PRO A 234 19.27 27.22 -9.62
N SER A 235 19.71 28.33 -10.24
CA SER A 235 20.55 29.32 -9.56
C SER A 235 19.78 30.17 -8.55
N GLN A 236 18.44 30.21 -8.65
CA GLN A 236 17.58 30.97 -7.75
C GLN A 236 17.44 30.32 -6.36
N LEU A 237 17.62 29.00 -6.25
CA LEU A 237 17.57 28.32 -4.97
C LEU A 237 18.96 28.25 -4.35
N SER A 238 19.24 29.18 -3.43
CA SER A 238 20.52 29.21 -2.70
C SER A 238 20.55 28.32 -1.45
N LEU A 239 19.40 27.83 -0.98
CA LEU A 239 19.25 27.04 0.25
C LEU A 239 19.64 25.58 -0.03
N LYS A 240 20.62 25.05 0.72
CA LYS A 240 21.17 23.71 0.50
C LYS A 240 20.86 22.73 1.63
N SER A 241 20.50 23.26 2.79
CA SER A 241 20.28 22.48 4.00
C SER A 241 19.09 23.02 4.81
N PRO A 242 18.45 22.18 5.65
CA PRO A 242 17.44 22.64 6.61
C PRO A 242 17.95 23.76 7.52
N GLN A 243 19.24 23.74 7.88
CA GLN A 243 19.88 24.76 8.70
C GLN A 243 19.92 26.11 8.00
N ASP A 244 20.10 26.15 6.67
CA ASP A 244 20.05 27.39 5.89
C ASP A 244 18.65 28.01 5.95
N ILE A 245 17.60 27.19 5.88
CA ILE A 245 16.20 27.63 6.00
C ILE A 245 15.96 28.25 7.37
N MET A 246 16.34 27.53 8.44
CA MET A 246 16.17 28.01 9.82
C MET A 246 16.95 29.31 10.08
N LYS A 247 18.17 29.40 9.57
CA LYS A 247 19.00 30.61 9.68
C LYS A 247 18.40 31.77 8.90
N ALA A 248 17.91 31.52 7.68
CA ALA A 248 17.25 32.54 6.85
C ALA A 248 15.98 33.07 7.56
N TRP A 249 15.17 32.19 8.14
CA TRP A 249 14.02 32.59 8.94
C TRP A 249 14.40 33.38 10.19
N SER A 250 15.42 32.96 10.93
CA SER A 250 15.90 33.71 12.10
C SER A 250 16.47 35.09 11.74
N ALA A 251 17.09 35.24 10.57
CA ALA A 251 17.58 36.52 10.09
C ALA A 251 16.41 37.42 9.60
N ALA A 252 15.40 36.82 8.98
CA ALA A 252 14.23 37.51 8.46
C ALA A 252 13.24 37.93 9.57
N SER A 253 13.15 37.19 10.68
CA SER A 253 12.23 37.48 11.77
C SER A 253 12.43 38.87 12.37
N HIS A 254 13.69 39.32 12.49
CA HIS A 254 14.05 40.66 12.95
C HIS A 254 13.59 41.79 12.03
N LYS A 255 13.20 41.46 10.78
CA LYS A 255 12.72 42.40 9.76
C LYS A 255 11.21 42.31 9.53
N GLN A 256 10.52 41.36 10.17
CA GLN A 256 9.07 41.20 10.05
C GLN A 256 8.38 41.96 11.19
N PRO A 257 7.35 42.79 10.91
CA PRO A 257 6.53 43.37 11.97
C PRO A 257 5.81 42.26 12.74
N ALA A 258 5.61 42.45 14.04
CA ALA A 258 5.15 41.44 15.02
C ALA A 258 3.80 40.75 14.74
N VAL A 259 3.12 41.05 13.63
CA VAL A 259 1.73 40.68 13.35
C VAL A 259 1.59 39.42 12.47
N CYS A 260 2.66 38.95 11.82
CA CYS A 260 2.61 37.75 10.96
C CYS A 260 3.44 36.58 11.51
N ILE A 261 3.26 36.23 12.79
CA ILE A 261 3.67 34.92 13.29
C ILE A 261 2.41 34.05 13.32
N ARG A 262 2.06 33.42 12.18
CA ARG A 262 1.38 32.14 12.29
C ARG A 262 2.42 31.21 12.89
N SER A 263 2.26 30.87 14.17
CA SER A 263 3.10 29.91 14.87
C SER A 263 3.24 28.65 14.01
N ILE A 264 4.37 28.52 13.32
CA ILE A 264 4.83 27.25 12.78
C ILE A 264 5.35 26.51 14.01
N ALA A 265 4.44 25.91 14.76
CA ALA A 265 4.79 24.92 15.76
C ALA A 265 5.39 23.75 15.00
N VAL A 266 6.70 23.57 15.17
CA VAL A 266 7.44 22.40 14.73
C VAL A 266 6.85 21.21 15.48
N LEU A 267 6.19 20.31 14.76
CA LEU A 267 5.90 18.93 15.18
C LEU A 267 7.09 18.05 14.78
#